data_AF-A0A6V7IRR0-F1
#
_entry.id   AF-A0A6V7IRR0-F1
#
_cell.length_a   1.000
_cell.length_b   1.000
_cell.length_c   1.000
_cell.angle_alpha   90.00
_cell.angle_beta   90.00
_cell.angle_gamma   90.00
#
_symmetry.space_group_name_H-M   'P 1'
#
loop_
_entity.id
_entity.type
_entity.pdbx_description
1 polymer ?
#
loop_
_entity_poly.entity_id
_entity_poly.type
_entity_poly.pdbx_seq_one_letter_code
_entity_poly.pdbx_strand_id
1 'polypeptide(L)' 'MLKKLGLDKLYTGTTEVTGDEYNVEELDDGPGAFRCYLDTGLMRTTTGARVFGAMKGAVDGGLNIPH' A
#
# COMPACT_ATOMS: atom_id res chain seq x y z
N MET A 1 -9.28 -4.63 -3.79
CA MET A 1 -9.90 -3.82 -2.73
C MET A 1 -10.31 -2.45 -3.28
N LEU A 2 -9.37 -1.66 -3.83
CA LEU A 2 -9.65 -0.40 -4.52
C LEU A 2 -10.75 -0.50 -5.60
N LYS A 3 -10.78 -1.58 -6.38
CA LYS A 3 -11.81 -1.85 -7.40
C LYS A 3 -13.24 -1.92 -6.86
N LYS A 4 -13.42 -2.35 -5.59
CA LYS A 4 -14.74 -2.35 -4.92
C LYS A 4 -15.16 -0.94 -4.48
N LEU A 5 -14.19 -0.05 -4.26
CA LEU A 5 -14.40 1.35 -3.87
C LEU A 5 -14.36 2.32 -5.06
N GLY A 6 -14.12 1.82 -6.28
CA GLY A 6 -13.99 2.65 -7.49
C GLY A 6 -12.70 3.46 -7.57
N LEU A 7 -11.68 3.11 -6.79
CA LEU A 7 -10.41 3.85 -6.68
C LEU A 7 -9.27 3.27 -7.52
N ASP A 8 -9.48 2.13 -8.19
CA ASP A 8 -8.45 1.35 -8.88
C ASP A 8 -7.79 2.07 -10.06
N LYS A 9 -8.50 3.02 -10.68
CA LYS A 9 -7.95 3.83 -11.78
C LYS A 9 -7.20 5.07 -11.31
N LEU A 10 -7.51 5.57 -10.11
CA LEU A 10 -6.92 6.78 -9.55
C LEU A 10 -5.61 6.45 -8.83
N TYR A 11 -5.61 5.36 -8.07
CA TYR A 11 -4.47 4.92 -7.26
C TYR A 11 -3.95 3.59 -7.79
N THR A 12 -3.29 3.60 -8.95
CA THR A 12 -2.76 2.41 -9.61
C THR A 12 -1.55 1.81 -8.90
N GLY A 13 -0.87 2.60 -8.06
CA GLY A 13 0.37 2.21 -7.40
C GLY A 13 1.55 2.14 -8.36
N THR A 14 2.52 1.27 -8.06
CA THR A 14 3.76 1.10 -8.84
C THR A 14 3.58 0.00 -9.89
N THR A 15 3.66 0.37 -11.18
CA THR A 15 3.49 -0.60 -12.29
C THR A 15 4.74 -1.44 -12.56
N GLU A 16 5.93 -0.92 -12.25
CA GLU A 16 7.20 -1.62 -12.38
C GLU A 16 7.81 -1.87 -11.00
N VAL A 17 8.11 -3.14 -10.69
CA VAL A 17 8.61 -3.52 -9.37
C VAL A 17 10.10 -3.21 -9.27
N THR A 18 10.46 -2.10 -8.63
CA THR A 18 11.88 -1.70 -8.41
C THR A 18 12.42 -2.17 -7.06
N GLY A 19 11.53 -2.36 -6.08
CA GLY A 19 11.91 -2.69 -4.69
C GLY A 19 12.25 -1.46 -3.84
N ASP A 20 12.19 -0.26 -4.41
CA ASP A 20 12.42 0.99 -3.67
C ASP A 20 11.24 1.34 -2.77
N GLU A 21 11.47 2.27 -1.85
CA GLU A 21 10.39 2.86 -1.04
C GLU A 21 9.38 3.58 -1.94
N TYR A 22 8.09 3.37 -1.68
CA TYR A 22 7.00 4.00 -2.41
C TYR A 22 5.90 4.36 -1.44
N ASN A 23 5.36 5.57 -1.56
CA ASN A 23 4.21 6.01 -0.78
C ASN A 23 3.20 6.62 -1.76
N VAL A 24 1.93 6.24 -1.60
CA VAL A 24 0.85 6.80 -2.40
C VAL A 24 0.53 8.20 -1.88
N GLU A 25 0.65 9.19 -2.76
CA GLU A 25 0.20 10.55 -2.48
C GLU A 25 -1.28 10.71 -2.83
N GLU A 26 -1.96 11.60 -2.12
CA GLU A 26 -3.34 11.95 -2.38
C GLU A 26 -3.44 12.88 -3.60
N LEU A 27 -4.53 12.80 -4.35
CA LEU A 27 -4.81 13.73 -5.44
C LEU A 27 -5.32 15.07 -4.87
N ASP A 28 -4.98 16.19 -5.52
CA ASP A 28 -5.47 17.53 -5.15
C ASP A 28 -7.00 17.64 -5.27
N ASP A 29 -7.60 16.91 -6.22
CA ASP A 29 -9.05 16.87 -6.45
C ASP A 29 -9.51 15.41 -6.59
N GLY A 30 -10.54 15.04 -5.83
CA GLY A 30 -11.12 13.69 -5.80
C GLY A 30 -11.06 13.00 -4.44
N PRO A 31 -11.44 11.71 -4.39
CA PRO A 31 -11.41 10.93 -3.15
C PRO A 31 -9.97 10.64 -2.73
N GLY A 32 -9.66 10.82 -1.44
CA GLY A 32 -8.34 10.56 -0.88
C GLY A 32 -7.89 9.09 -1.04
N ALA A 33 -6.58 8.88 -0.94
CA ALA A 33 -5.98 7.55 -1.00
C ALA A 33 -6.51 6.68 0.15
N PHE A 34 -6.70 5.38 -0.09
CA PHE A 34 -7.20 4.51 0.96
C PHE A 34 -6.12 4.27 2.02
N ARG A 35 -6.31 4.89 3.18
CA ARG A 35 -5.40 4.75 4.32
C ARG A 35 -5.71 3.51 5.15
N CYS A 36 -4.69 2.70 5.43
CA CYS A 36 -4.78 1.59 6.37
C CYS A 36 -3.48 1.38 7.14
N TYR A 37 -3.55 0.53 8.17
CA TYR A 37 -2.44 0.22 9.07
C TYR A 37 -2.16 -1.28 9.03
N LEU A 38 -0.88 -1.64 9.09
CA LEU A 38 -0.47 -3.04 9.19
C LEU A 38 -0.67 -3.54 10.63
N ASP A 39 -1.46 -4.60 10.80
CA ASP A 39 -1.52 -5.38 12.03
C ASP A 39 -0.69 -6.66 11.84
N THR A 40 0.38 -6.81 12.62
CA THR A 40 1.23 -8.01 12.57
C THR A 40 0.75 -9.13 13.49
N GLY A 41 -0.28 -8.88 14.30
CA GLY A 41 -0.74 -9.81 15.33
C GLY A 41 0.38 -10.20 16.28
N LEU A 42 0.57 -11.51 16.47
CA LEU A 42 1.62 -12.08 17.33
C LEU A 42 2.97 -12.29 16.61
N MET A 43 3.06 -11.94 15.33
CA MET A 43 4.30 -12.14 14.56
C MET A 43 5.39 -11.17 15.02
N ARG A 44 6.60 -11.70 15.20
CA ARG A 44 7.78 -10.88 15.49
C ARG A 44 8.16 -10.04 14.25
N THR A 45 8.38 -8.75 14.45
CA THR A 45 8.79 -7.78 13.42
C THR A 45 10.31 -7.80 13.20
N THR A 46 10.81 -8.79 12.47
CA THR A 46 12.23 -8.86 12.07
C THR A 46 12.44 -8.39 10.63
N THR A 47 13.64 -7.89 10.32
CA THR A 47 14.04 -7.58 8.93
C THR A 47 13.84 -8.80 8.04
N GLY A 48 13.22 -8.62 6.88
CA GLY A 48 12.91 -9.71 5.95
C GLY A 48 11.72 -10.60 6.33
N ALA A 49 10.96 -10.26 7.37
CA ALA A 49 9.74 -10.98 7.69
C ALA A 49 8.72 -10.90 6.54
N ARG A 50 8.09 -12.03 6.20
CA ARG A 50 7.16 -12.15 5.07
C ARG A 50 5.93 -11.23 5.20
N VAL A 51 5.58 -10.82 6.43
CA VAL A 51 4.49 -9.86 6.69
C VAL A 51 4.78 -8.51 6.02
N PHE A 52 6.04 -8.08 5.97
CA PHE A 52 6.42 -6.85 5.29
C PHE A 52 6.44 -6.99 3.76
N GLY A 53 6.61 -8.21 3.23
CA GLY A 53 6.39 -8.48 1.81
C GLY A 53 4.94 -8.31 1.39
N ALA A 54 3.99 -8.74 2.25
CA ALA A 54 2.57 -8.48 2.03
C ALA A 54 2.24 -6.98 2.12
N MET A 55 2.83 -6.27 3.09
CA MET A 55 2.71 -4.82 3.22
C MET A 55 3.22 -4.10 1.95
N LYS A 56 4.42 -4.46 1.46
CA LYS A 56 4.98 -3.85 0.25
C LYS A 56 4.10 -4.10 -0.98
N GLY A 57 3.60 -5.31 -1.17
CA GLY A 57 2.64 -5.59 -2.25
C GLY A 57 1.34 -4.80 -2.15
N ALA A 58 0.87 -4.49 -0.94
CA ALA A 58 -0.29 -3.64 -0.72
C ALA A 58 0.00 -2.16 -1.04
N VAL A 59 1.16 -1.66 -0.62
CA VAL A 59 1.67 -0.31 -0.91
C VAL A 59 1.85 -0.10 -2.41
N ASP A 60 2.56 -1.01 -3.09
CA ASP A 60 2.76 -0.98 -4.54
C ASP A 60 1.44 -1.15 -5.30
N GLY A 61 0.43 -1.74 -4.66
CA GLY A 61 -0.93 -1.87 -5.20
C GLY A 61 -1.80 -0.62 -5.02
N GLY A 62 -1.27 0.48 -4.50
CA GLY A 62 -1.97 1.76 -4.36
C GLY A 62 -2.64 1.99 -3.00
N LEU A 63 -2.30 1.22 -1.97
CA LEU A 63 -2.76 1.49 -0.60
C LEU A 63 -1.80 2.42 0.14
N ASN A 64 -2.36 3.39 0.87
CA ASN A 64 -1.58 4.26 1.73
C ASN A 64 -1.41 3.59 3.10
N ILE A 65 -0.28 2.91 3.28
CA ILE A 65 0.11 2.28 4.54
C ILE A 65 1.38 2.99 5.03
N PRO A 66 1.33 3.72 6.16
CA PRO A 66 2.53 4.27 6.78
C PRO A 66 3.46 3.13 7.23
N HIS A 67 4.70 3.13 6.76
CA HIS A 67 5.70 2.08 7.04
C HIS A 67 7.09 2.66 7.27
#